data_AF-A0A163YAY8-F1
#
_entry.id   AF-A0A163YAY8-F1
#
_cell.length_a   1.000
_cell.length_b   1.000
_cell.length_c   1.000
_cell.angle_alpha   90.00
_cell.angle_beta   90.00
_cell.angle_gamma   90.00
#
_symmetry.space_group_name_H-M   'P 1'
#
loop_
_entity.id
_entity.type
_entity.pdbx_description
1 polymer ?
#
loop_
_entity_poly.entity_id
_entity_poly.type
_entity_poly.pdbx_seq_one_letter_code
_entity_poly.pdbx_strand_id
1 'polypeptide(L)' 'MIKNKLIKISEEYFLITHQDGTWEIIHEDRIKNINSPSC' A
#
# COMPACT_ATOMS: atom_id res chain seq x y z
N MET A 1 6.76 13.04 -14.38
CA MET A 1 6.59 11.59 -14.15
C MET A 1 6.76 11.32 -12.67
N ILE A 2 5.66 11.26 -11.90
CA ILE A 2 5.72 11.03 -10.44
C ILE A 2 5.11 9.65 -10.17
N LYS A 3 5.90 8.74 -9.60
CA LYS A 3 5.51 7.36 -9.24
C LYS A 3 4.75 7.38 -7.91
N ASN A 4 3.76 6.49 -7.75
CA ASN A 4 3.05 6.26 -6.49
C ASN A 4 4.06 6.03 -5.36
N LYS A 5 3.83 6.66 -4.21
CA LYS A 5 4.74 6.62 -3.06
C LYS A 5 4.10 5.79 -1.94
N LEU A 6 4.74 4.69 -1.58
CA LEU A 6 4.42 3.96 -0.34
C LEU A 6 5.21 4.57 0.81
N ILE A 7 4.54 4.84 1.92
CA ILE A 7 5.14 5.39 3.13
C ILE A 7 4.81 4.43 4.29
N LYS A 8 5.83 3.88 4.95
CA LYS A 8 5.62 3.04 6.14
C LYS A 8 5.30 3.96 7.34
N ILE A 9 4.16 3.75 7.98
CA ILE A 9 3.69 4.58 9.11
C ILE A 9 3.71 3.82 10.45
N SER A 10 3.66 2.49 10.42
CA SER A 10 3.77 1.63 11.61
C SER A 10 4.41 0.29 11.23
N GLU A 11 4.69 -0.57 12.22
CA GLU A 11 5.29 -1.89 12.02
C GLU A 11 4.49 -2.72 11.01
N GLU A 12 3.16 -2.63 11.07
CA GLU A 12 2.20 -3.41 10.27
C GLU A 12 1.36 -2.56 9.30
N TYR A 13 1.53 -1.23 9.25
CA TYR A 13 0.69 -0.34 8.43
C TYR A 13 1.49 0.53 7.45
N PHE A 14 0.96 0.64 6.24
CA PHE A 14 1.49 1.47 5.16
C PHE A 14 0.45 2.49 4.71
N LEU A 15 0.89 3.70 4.43
CA LEU A 15 0.13 4.73 3.76
C LEU A 15 0.49 4.69 2.26
N ILE A 16 -0.51 4.49 1.42
CA ILE A 16 -0.38 4.67 -0.03
C ILE A 16 -0.92 6.04 -0.37
N THR A 17 -0.14 6.82 -1.11
CA THR A 17 -0.62 8.04 -1.77
C THR A 17 -0.82 7.77 -3.25
N HIS A 18 -2.05 7.96 -3.72
CA HIS A 18 -2.44 7.81 -5.12
C HIS A 18 -2.19 9.08 -5.91
N GLN A 19 -2.20 8.94 -7.25
CA GLN A 19 -1.95 10.06 -8.16
C GLN A 19 -3.08 11.09 -8.13
N ASP A 20 -4.30 10.65 -7.81
CA ASP A 20 -5.49 11.49 -7.66
C ASP A 20 -5.47 12.32 -6.36
N GLY A 21 -4.39 12.23 -5.56
CA GLY A 21 -4.25 12.93 -4.29
C GLY A 21 -4.98 12.28 -3.12
N THR A 22 -5.69 11.17 -3.37
CA THR A 22 -6.26 10.32 -2.32
C THR A 22 -5.16 9.54 -1.62
N TRP A 23 -5.41 9.20 -0.37
CA TRP A 23 -4.52 8.36 0.43
C TRP A 23 -5.33 7.25 1.09
N GLU A 24 -4.71 6.10 1.25
CA GLU A 24 -5.28 4.97 1.96
C GLU A 24 -4.26 4.36 2.93
N ILE A 25 -4.76 3.81 4.02
CA ILE A 25 -3.96 3.06 4.99
C ILE A 25 -4.27 1.58 4.79
N ILE A 26 -3.23 0.80 4.54
CA ILE A 26 -3.30 -0.65 4.34
C ILE A 26 -2.45 -1.37 5.38
N HIS A 27 -2.99 -2.48 5.86
CA HIS A 27 -2.27 -3.43 6.69
C HIS A 27 -1.31 -4.28 5.85
N GLU A 28 -0.14 -4.61 6.38
CA GLU A 28 0.89 -5.43 5.71
C GLU A 28 0.33 -6.78 5.23
N ASP A 29 -0.60 -7.36 5.98
CA ASP A 29 -1.24 -8.62 5.63
C ASP A 29 -2.01 -8.55 4.29
N ARG A 30 -2.60 -7.39 3.97
CA ARG A 30 -3.25 -7.15 2.67
C ARG A 30 -2.24 -7.04 1.53
N ILE A 31 -1.02 -6.59 1.80
CA ILE A 31 0.07 -6.51 0.80
C ILE A 31 0.54 -7.92 0.43
N LYS A 32 0.63 -8.83 1.41
CA LYS A 32 1.04 -10.22 1.19
C LYS A 32 0.05 -10.98 0.30
N ASN A 33 -1.24 -10.69 0.43
CA ASN A 33 -2.29 -11.31 -0.39
C ASN A 33 -2.28 -10.87 -1.88
N ILE A 34 -1.70 -9.72 -2.21
CA ILE A 34 -1.57 -9.28 -3.62
C ILE A 34 -0.52 -10.11 -4.38
N ASN A 35 0.47 -10.68 -3.67
CA ASN A 35 1.54 -11.49 -4.27
C ASN A 35 1.30 -13.00 -4.22
N SER A 36 0.19 -13.46 -3.64
CA SER A 36 -0.22 -14.86 -3.68
C SER A 36 -1.58 -14.95 -4.36
N PRO A 37 -1.63 -15.00 -5.70
CA PRO A 37 -2.84 -15.42 -6.39
C PRO A 37 -3.07 -16.89 -6.03
N SER A 38 -3.95 -17.16 -5.08
CA SER A 38 -4.46 -18.50 -4.82
C SER A 38 -5.13 -19.02 -6.10
N CYS A 39 -4.54 -20.07 -6.67
CA CYS A 39 -4.98 -20.86 -7.82
C CYS A 39 -6.19 -21.72 -7.48
#